data_AF-A0A497I4L2-F1
#
_entry.id   AF-A0A497I4L2-F1
#
_cell.length_a   1.000
_cell.length_b   1.000
_cell.length_c   1.000
_cell.angle_alpha   90.00
_cell.angle_beta   90.00
_cell.angle_gamma   90.00
#
_symmetry.space_group_name_H-M   'P 1'
#
loop_
_entity.id
_entity.type
_entity.pdbx_description
1 polymer ?
#
loop_
_entity_poly.entity_id
_entity_poly.type
_entity_poly.pdbx_seq_one_letter_code
_entity_poly.pdbx_strand_id
1 'polypeptide(L)'
;HYAYEIRGMPEIEEAKVSREELELAKELIKKMSMKLDMSKFKDEYAEAFKEMIKKKLKGEKIEVKVEEREAKAKSLVDALKRSLKKR
;
A
#
# COMPACT_ATOMS: atom_id res chain seq x y z
N HIS A 1 8.39 11.05 -25.50
CA HIS A 1 9.26 10.33 -24.55
C HIS A 1 10.66 10.30 -25.13
N TYR A 2 11.65 10.74 -24.35
CA TYR A 2 13.04 10.68 -24.75
C TYR A 2 13.64 9.31 -24.43
N ALA A 3 14.60 8.85 -25.22
CA ALA A 3 15.17 7.50 -25.08
C ALA A 3 15.76 7.21 -23.69
N TYR A 4 16.21 8.24 -22.95
CA TYR A 4 16.72 8.09 -21.58
C TYR A 4 15.64 7.94 -20.50
N GLU A 5 14.37 8.21 -20.82
CA GLU A 5 13.24 8.08 -19.89
C GLU A 5 12.73 6.64 -19.82
N ILE A 6 13.09 5.81 -20.79
CA ILE A 6 12.67 4.41 -20.88
C ILE A 6 13.72 3.56 -20.16
N ARG A 7 13.36 3.01 -19.00
CA ARG A 7 14.17 2.00 -18.32
C ARG A 7 13.84 0.63 -18.89
N GLY A 8 14.87 -0.17 -19.17
CA GLY A 8 14.70 -1.57 -19.53
C GLY A 8 14.06 -2.35 -18.38
N MET A 9 13.09 -3.22 -18.70
CA MET A 9 12.50 -4.14 -17.74
C MET A 9 13.33 -5.44 -17.74
N PRO A 10 13.64 -6.03 -16.57
CA PRO A 10 14.21 -7.37 -16.54
C PRO A 10 13.23 -8.39 -17.15
N GLU A 11 13.77 -9.44 -17.75
CA GLU A 11 12.96 -10.55 -18.27
C GLU A 11 12.39 -11.36 -17.09
N ILE A 12 11.08 -11.59 -17.11
CA ILE A 12 10.36 -12.31 -16.05
C ILE A 12 9.66 -13.49 -16.72
N GLU A 13 9.82 -14.68 -16.14
CA GLU A 13 9.13 -15.87 -16.63
C GLU A 13 7.60 -15.76 -16.48
N GLU A 14 6.87 -16.22 -17.49
CA GLU A 14 5.42 -16.27 -17.42
C GLU A 14 4.95 -17.31 -16.41
N ALA A 15 4.29 -16.86 -15.35
CA ALA A 15 3.68 -17.74 -14.37
C ALA A 15 2.35 -18.31 -14.91
N LYS A 16 2.19 -19.63 -14.84
CA LYS A 16 0.90 -20.29 -15.12
C LYS A 16 0.01 -20.17 -13.88
N VAL A 17 -1.16 -19.56 -14.04
CA VAL A 17 -2.13 -19.35 -12.96
C VAL A 17 -3.33 -20.29 -13.15
N SER A 18 -3.84 -20.89 -12.08
CA SER A 18 -5.03 -21.73 -12.18
C SER A 18 -6.31 -20.89 -12.35
N ARG A 19 -7.35 -21.51 -12.90
CA ARG A 19 -8.66 -20.84 -13.07
C ARG A 19 -9.30 -20.48 -11.73
N GLU A 20 -9.14 -21.33 -10.72
CA GLU A 20 -9.69 -21.10 -9.37
C GLU A 20 -9.05 -19.89 -8.69
N GLU A 21 -7.73 -19.74 -8.82
CA GLU A 21 -6.99 -18.59 -8.30
C GLU A 21 -7.40 -17.28 -9.01
N LEU A 22 -7.60 -17.32 -10.33
CA LEU A 22 -8.06 -16.17 -11.10
C LEU A 22 -9.47 -15.72 -10.68
N GLU A 23 -10.41 -16.65 -10.49
CA GLU A 23 -11.77 -16.29 -10.06
C GLU A 23 -11.77 -15.75 -8.63
N LEU A 24 -10.98 -16.34 -7.72
CA LEU A 24 -10.81 -15.80 -6.37
C LEU A 24 -10.26 -14.36 -6.40
N ALA A 25 -9.24 -14.10 -7.22
CA ALA A 25 -8.67 -12.76 -7.36
C ALA A 25 -9.68 -11.74 -7.90
N LYS A 26 -10.50 -12.11 -8.89
CA LYS A 26 -11.55 -11.23 -9.43
C LYS A 26 -12.60 -10.88 -8.38
N GLU A 27 -13.05 -11.86 -7.59
CA GLU A 27 -14.00 -11.59 -6.50
C GLU A 27 -13.41 -10.66 -5.44
N LEU A 28 -12.13 -10.83 -5.09
CA LEU A 28 -11.43 -9.95 -4.15
C LEU A 28 -11.37 -8.52 -4.67
N ILE A 29 -10.95 -8.33 -5.92
CA ILE A 29 -10.91 -7.01 -6.56
C ILE A 29 -12.32 -6.40 -6.53
N LYS A 30 -13.36 -7.14 -6.91
CA LYS A 30 -14.73 -6.63 -6.91
C LYS A 30 -15.22 -6.21 -5.51
N LYS A 31 -14.89 -6.99 -4.48
CA LYS A 31 -15.29 -6.69 -3.08
C LYS A 31 -14.50 -5.53 -2.47
N MET A 32 -13.23 -5.35 -2.86
CA MET A 32 -12.33 -4.33 -2.30
C MET A 32 -12.26 -3.05 -3.14
N SER A 33 -12.78 -3.08 -4.37
CA SER A 33 -12.84 -1.91 -5.24
C SER A 33 -13.73 -0.84 -4.61
N MET A 34 -13.26 0.39 -4.67
CA MET A 34 -14.02 1.57 -4.26
C MET A 34 -13.85 2.67 -5.30
N LYS A 35 -14.75 3.66 -5.28
CA LYS A 35 -14.56 4.86 -6.11
C LYS A 35 -13.29 5.58 -5.67
N LEU A 36 -12.45 5.92 -6.64
CA LEU A 36 -11.26 6.73 -6.39
C LEU A 36 -11.70 8.14 -5.99
N ASP A 37 -11.28 8.54 -4.80
CA ASP A 37 -11.52 9.88 -4.27
C ASP A 37 -10.16 10.52 -3.97
N MET A 38 -9.75 11.46 -4.84
CA MET A 38 -8.45 12.12 -4.73
C MET A 38 -8.33 12.97 -3.46
N SER A 39 -9.45 13.41 -2.87
CA SER A 39 -9.44 14.24 -1.67
C SER A 39 -8.98 13.47 -0.42
N LYS A 40 -9.03 12.13 -0.46
CA LYS A 40 -8.55 11.26 0.62
C LYS A 40 -7.03 11.13 0.65
N PHE A 41 -6.35 11.46 -0.45
CA PHE A 41 -4.89 11.37 -0.53
C PHE A 41 -4.31 12.73 -0.17
N LYS A 42 -3.63 12.78 0.98
CA LYS A 42 -3.00 14.00 1.48
C LYS A 42 -1.49 13.88 1.33
N ASP A 43 -0.86 15.04 1.18
CA ASP A 43 0.60 15.15 1.22
C ASP A 43 1.05 15.06 2.68
N GLU A 44 1.27 13.82 3.14
CA GLU A 44 1.74 13.52 4.49
C GLU A 44 3.04 14.25 4.82
N TYR A 45 3.92 14.43 3.82
CA TYR A 45 5.16 15.16 4.01
C TYR A 45 4.89 16.64 4.29
N ALA A 46 4.06 17.29 3.47
CA ALA A 46 3.73 18.70 3.66
C ALA A 46 2.96 18.95 4.97
N GLU A 47 2.07 18.03 5.38
CA GLU A 47 1.37 18.11 6.67
C GLU A 47 2.35 17.95 7.83
N ALA A 48 3.19 16.90 7.82
CA ALA A 48 4.19 16.64 8.85
C ALA A 48 5.21 17.79 8.96
N PHE A 49 5.61 18.38 7.84
CA PHE A 49 6.53 19.52 7.83
C PHE A 49 5.92 20.77 8.47
N LYS A 50 4.66 21.08 8.17
CA LYS A 50 3.94 22.20 8.80
C LYS A 50 3.79 22.00 10.30
N GLU A 51 3.48 20.77 10.74
CA GLU A 51 3.44 20.44 12.16
C GLU A 51 4.82 20.58 12.83
N MET A 52 5.87 20.13 12.17
CA MET A 52 7.25 20.26 12.65
C MET A 52 7.61 21.72 12.88
N ILE A 53 7.30 22.61 11.93
CA ILE A 53 7.52 24.05 12.06
C ILE A 53 6.76 24.62 13.26
N LYS A 54 5.48 24.28 13.41
CA LYS A 54 4.65 24.74 14.54
C LYS A 54 5.22 24.30 15.89
N LYS A 55 5.70 23.05 16.00
CA LYS A 55 6.32 22.52 17.22
C LYS A 55 7.64 23.23 17.55
N LYS A 56 8.48 23.49 16.54
CA LYS A 56 9.73 24.26 16.72
C LYS A 56 9.45 25.70 17.18
N LEU A 57 8.44 26.37 16.62
CA LEU A 57 8.05 27.71 17.05
C LEU A 57 7.58 27.77 18.50
N LYS A 58 6.96 26.69 19.01
CA LYS A 58 6.50 26.57 20.40
C LYS A 58 7.60 26.15 21.38
N GLY A 59 8.81 25.86 20.90
CA GLY A 59 9.94 25.42 21.73
C GLY A 59 9.90 23.94 22.14
N GLU A 60 9.03 23.13 21.54
CA GLU A 60 8.89 21.70 21.85
C GLU A 60 9.96 20.87 21.12
N LYS A 61 10.58 19.90 21.83
CA LYS A 61 11.48 18.91 21.21
C LYS A 61 10.64 17.88 20.44
N ILE A 62 10.99 17.67 19.17
CA ILE A 62 10.29 16.72 18.30
C ILE A 62 10.93 15.34 18.49
N GLU A 63 10.17 14.41 19.07
CA GLU A 63 10.54 12.99 19.13
C GLU A 63 9.96 12.25 17.92
N VAL A 64 10.83 11.56 17.17
CA VAL A 64 10.42 10.71 16.06
C VAL A 64 10.06 9.35 16.62
N LYS A 65 8.77 8.99 16.56
CA LYS A 65 8.33 7.62 16.87
C LYS A 65 8.72 6.73 15.69
N VAL A 66 9.52 5.70 15.97
CA VAL A 66 9.79 4.63 15.01
C VAL A 66 8.56 3.73 14.99
N GLU A 67 7.88 3.64 13.85
CA GLU A 67 6.80 2.68 13.68
C GLU A 67 7.40 1.26 13.64
N GLU A 68 6.93 0.39 14.55
CA GLU A 68 7.27 -1.02 14.53
C GLU A 68 6.65 -1.66 13.28
N ARG A 69 7.48 -2.33 12.47
CA ARG A 69 7.01 -3.05 11.29
C ARG A 69 6.22 -4.27 11.74
N GLU A 70 4.94 -4.33 11.38
CA GLU A 70 4.12 -5.51 11.62
C GLU A 70 4.73 -6.75 10.96
N ALA A 71 4.74 -7.87 11.68
CA ALA A 71 5.30 -9.13 11.21
C ALA A 71 4.49 -9.69 10.03
N LYS A 72 5.18 -10.10 8.95
CA LYS A 72 4.55 -10.73 7.77
C LYS A 72 3.76 -11.97 8.19
N ALA A 73 2.46 -12.00 7.85
CA ALA A 73 1.59 -13.16 8.07
C ALA A 73 2.12 -14.38 7.29
N LYS A 74 2.15 -15.55 7.96
CA LYS A 74 2.82 -16.79 7.48
C LYS A 74 2.06 -17.58 6.39
N SER A 75 0.89 -17.16 5.93
CA SER A 75 0.25 -17.70 4.72
C SER A 75 -0.80 -16.71 4.20
N LEU A 76 -0.49 -16.03 3.09
CA LEU A 76 -1.35 -15.01 2.48
C LEU A 76 -2.69 -15.60 2.02
N VAL A 77 -2.66 -16.76 1.36
CA VAL A 77 -3.87 -17.39 0.79
C VAL A 77 -4.84 -17.83 1.88
N ASP A 78 -4.34 -18.42 2.97
CA ASP A 78 -5.18 -18.83 4.09
C ASP A 78 -5.73 -17.62 4.87
N ALA A 79 -4.92 -16.57 5.04
CA ALA A 79 -5.37 -15.34 5.67
C ALA A 79 -6.50 -14.68 4.87
N LEU A 80 -6.39 -14.66 3.54
CA LEU A 80 -7.42 -14.14 2.64
C LEU A 80 -8.72 -14.96 2.72
N LYS A 81 -8.64 -16.30 2.62
CA LYS A 81 -9.82 -17.19 2.75
C LYS A 81 -10.52 -17.03 4.10
N ARG A 82 -9.76 -16.84 5.20
CA ARG A 82 -10.31 -16.64 6.55
C ARG A 82 -11.01 -15.29 6.70
N SER A 83 -10.47 -14.22 6.12
CA SER A 83 -11.06 -12.88 6.16
C SER A 83 -12.48 -12.86 5.56
N LEU A 84 -12.72 -13.65 4.51
CA LEU A 84 -14.02 -13.75 3.84
C LEU A 84 -15.08 -14.56 4.62
N LYS A 85 -14.67 -15.50 5.47
CA LYS A 85 -15.59 -16.34 6.28
C LYS A 85 -16.03 -15.71 7.60
N LYS A 86 -15.34 -14.65 8.06
CA LYS A 86 -15.56 -14.00 9.37
C LYS A 86 -16.47 -12.76 9.32
N ARG A 87 -17.14 -12.49 8.19
CA ARG A 87 -18.10 -11.38 8.04
C ARG A 87 -19.51 -11.90 7.88
#